data_AF-A0AAD4KNH8-F1
#
_entry.id   AF-A0AAD4KNH8-F1
#
_cell.length_a   1.000
_cell.length_b   1.000
_cell.length_c   1.000
_cell.angle_alpha   90.00
_cell.angle_beta   90.00
_cell.angle_gamma   90.00
#
_symmetry.space_group_name_H-M   'P 1'
#
loop_
_entity.id
_entity.type
_entity.pdbx_description
1 polymer ?
#
loop_
_entity_poly.entity_id
_entity_poly.type
_entity_poly.pdbx_seq_one_letter_code
_entity_poly.pdbx_strand_id
1 'polypeptide(L)'
;MTDNVPLFVAQEALCYYPISTIYDSCPRYLFYSLLLASCVTRWTGWLADVFLGTAATYAGTAAFQSFILVASPAKQHYPGPVTIPYISSAMQQNDTRLSSDDFPALVINADQVMVQPAALELDADAILAIVVTGYLVFLPLQCWSRVLSHNRARNILFCLWNALMLAGSICALVYWPTLQRTPKQYMFCYPDIPPFETTTSDGWQDTWRTSTWNESVWSTFSNMTKFDQLGDICYNPCFNTTQILRQQTSLASAVVSDSYNRQAVGNDNNFWDRVIYSRRYIYTLIVLCVILNCVLMTLKVLPYRSHIRSVQPVAIWRNRKEILNDLKDNFWEAVASSKPVDRSRDEENSTSTTATNNAGQKFKIRDYICAVFSVRFAKLWFRFFGDVAILIGLLFSIIISPFTVIAFVVWIEWYIRNDGPSQESPRQVGQWAYLLSIGLLLISAAVLKMKYRVASQTELNYEFEETRKHLEKLQRVRDERFGNTRSLGI
;
A
#
# COMPACT_ATOMS: atom_id res chain seq x y z
N MET A 1 -39.02 -13.90 47.57
CA MET A 1 -38.75 -13.31 46.25
C MET A 1 -37.29 -12.92 46.29
N THR A 2 -36.43 -13.86 45.92
CA THR A 2 -34.97 -13.72 46.03
C THR A 2 -34.46 -13.15 44.73
N ASP A 3 -33.78 -12.01 44.83
CA ASP A 3 -33.12 -11.29 43.75
C ASP A 3 -32.15 -12.21 43.00
N ASN A 4 -32.56 -12.71 41.84
CA ASN A 4 -31.74 -13.54 40.94
C ASN A 4 -30.96 -12.68 39.91
N VAL A 5 -30.74 -11.40 40.22
CA VAL A 5 -30.02 -10.50 39.31
C VAL A 5 -28.52 -10.63 39.61
N PRO A 6 -27.68 -10.98 38.62
CA PRO A 6 -26.24 -11.11 38.83
C PRO A 6 -25.63 -9.75 39.20
N LEU A 7 -24.54 -9.71 39.98
CA LEU A 7 -23.90 -8.44 40.37
C LEU A 7 -23.38 -7.63 39.17
N PHE A 8 -22.97 -8.32 38.12
CA PHE A 8 -22.51 -7.76 36.86
C PHE A 8 -22.69 -8.80 35.75
N VAL A 9 -22.63 -8.33 34.51
CA VAL A 9 -22.69 -9.18 33.32
C VAL A 9 -21.46 -8.98 32.45
N ALA A 10 -21.09 -10.00 31.68
CA ALA A 10 -19.97 -9.93 30.75
C ALA A 10 -20.48 -9.90 29.32
N GLN A 11 -19.97 -8.95 28.53
CA GLN A 11 -20.34 -8.76 27.13
C GLN A 11 -19.10 -8.68 26.26
N GLU A 12 -19.16 -9.25 25.06
CA GLU A 12 -18.07 -9.10 24.09
C GLU A 12 -17.99 -7.64 23.63
N ALA A 13 -16.78 -7.08 23.69
CA ALA A 13 -16.47 -5.71 23.36
C ALA A 13 -15.40 -5.64 22.26
N LEU A 14 -15.38 -4.55 21.51
CA LEU A 14 -14.31 -4.19 20.61
C LEU A 14 -13.60 -2.96 21.18
N CYS A 15 -12.31 -3.07 21.45
CA CYS A 15 -11.52 -1.92 21.88
C CYS A 15 -10.58 -1.48 20.77
N TYR A 16 -10.64 -0.20 20.41
CA TYR A 16 -9.93 0.33 19.26
C TYR A 16 -9.54 1.79 19.45
N TYR A 17 -8.42 2.16 18.84
CA TYR A 17 -8.07 3.54 18.57
C TYR A 17 -8.79 3.97 17.30
N PRO A 18 -9.61 5.04 17.35
CA PRO A 18 -10.32 5.55 16.19
C PRO A 18 -9.35 6.08 15.14
N ILE A 19 -9.81 6.14 13.89
CA ILE A 19 -9.03 6.69 12.78
C ILE A 19 -8.66 8.14 13.10
N SER A 20 -7.36 8.44 13.02
CA SER A 20 -6.80 9.77 13.17
C SER A 20 -7.38 10.72 12.14
N THR A 21 -7.63 11.97 12.54
CA THR A 21 -8.18 13.00 11.64
C THR A 21 -7.37 13.25 10.37
N ILE A 22 -6.06 12.99 10.37
CA ILE A 22 -5.19 13.10 9.18
C ILE A 22 -5.49 12.00 8.16
N TYR A 23 -5.94 10.84 8.63
CA TYR A 23 -6.23 9.68 7.80
C TYR A 23 -7.72 9.42 7.64
N ASP A 24 -8.57 10.34 8.12
CA ASP A 24 -10.02 10.28 7.94
C ASP A 24 -10.42 10.45 6.46
N SER A 25 -11.70 10.23 6.19
CA SER A 25 -12.31 10.14 4.86
C SER A 25 -12.04 11.38 4.01
N CYS A 26 -12.10 12.58 4.58
CA CYS A 26 -11.89 13.83 3.83
C CYS A 26 -10.45 13.94 3.28
N PRO A 27 -9.39 13.84 4.09
CA PRO A 27 -8.01 13.75 3.59
C PRO A 27 -7.77 12.63 2.58
N ARG A 28 -8.35 11.44 2.78
CA ARG A 28 -8.20 10.32 1.83
C ARG A 28 -8.84 10.62 0.47
N TYR A 29 -10.07 11.16 0.44
CA TYR A 29 -10.72 11.55 -0.81
C TYR A 29 -9.99 12.70 -1.51
N LEU A 30 -9.44 13.65 -0.75
CA LEU A 30 -8.59 14.70 -1.30
C LEU A 30 -7.32 14.10 -1.91
N PHE A 31 -6.69 13.13 -1.24
CA PHE A 31 -5.53 12.40 -1.77
C PHE A 31 -5.87 11.67 -3.09
N TYR A 32 -6.98 10.93 -3.16
CA TYR A 32 -7.40 10.28 -4.41
C TYR A 32 -7.69 11.29 -5.52
N SER A 33 -8.31 12.42 -5.17
CA SER A 33 -8.56 13.52 -6.12
C SER A 33 -7.27 14.14 -6.63
N LEU A 34 -6.25 14.31 -5.77
CA LEU A 34 -4.92 14.81 -6.17
C LEU A 34 -4.20 13.82 -7.08
N LEU A 35 -4.30 12.51 -6.83
CA LEU A 35 -3.74 11.49 -7.71
C LEU A 35 -4.43 11.52 -9.09
N LEU A 36 -5.75 11.61 -9.12
CA LEU A 36 -6.53 11.74 -10.36
C LEU A 36 -6.15 13.03 -11.10
N ALA A 37 -6.09 14.16 -10.40
CA ALA A 37 -5.68 15.45 -10.95
C ALA A 37 -4.28 15.36 -11.54
N SER A 38 -3.32 14.76 -10.83
CA SER A 38 -1.95 14.55 -11.33
C SER A 38 -1.91 13.75 -12.63
N CYS A 39 -2.76 12.75 -12.77
CA CYS A 39 -2.89 11.95 -14.00
C CYS A 39 -3.47 12.77 -15.16
N VAL A 40 -4.51 13.59 -14.90
CA VAL A 40 -5.18 14.43 -15.91
C VAL A 40 -4.29 15.60 -16.34
N THR A 41 -3.67 16.29 -15.38
CA THR A 41 -2.83 17.48 -15.58
C THR A 41 -1.39 17.12 -15.95
N ARG A 42 -1.09 15.86 -16.29
CA ARG A 42 0.27 15.41 -16.63
C ARG A 42 0.95 16.20 -17.76
N TRP A 43 0.17 16.88 -18.59
CA TRP A 43 0.63 17.71 -19.71
C TRP A 43 1.01 19.14 -19.27
N THR A 44 0.43 19.63 -18.19
CA THR A 44 0.72 20.94 -17.60
C THR A 44 1.75 20.75 -16.49
N GLY A 45 3.04 20.83 -16.86
CA GLY A 45 4.16 20.37 -16.05
C GLY A 45 4.20 20.88 -14.62
N TRP A 46 4.09 22.20 -14.40
CA TRP A 46 4.16 22.79 -13.06
C TRP A 46 3.01 22.34 -12.15
N LEU A 47 1.78 22.32 -12.68
CA LEU A 47 0.60 21.98 -11.89
C LEU A 47 0.60 20.50 -11.47
N ALA A 48 1.05 19.61 -12.36
CA ALA A 48 1.26 18.21 -12.03
C ALA A 48 2.32 18.00 -10.94
N ASP A 49 3.38 18.82 -10.92
CA ASP A 49 4.42 18.73 -9.87
C ASP A 49 3.89 19.09 -8.49
N VAL A 50 3.01 20.10 -8.40
CA VAL A 50 2.40 20.48 -7.13
C VAL A 50 1.48 19.36 -6.63
N PHE A 51 0.52 18.92 -7.44
CA PHE A 51 -0.42 17.88 -7.02
C PHE A 51 0.27 16.55 -6.69
N LEU A 52 1.22 16.14 -7.52
CA LEU A 52 1.94 14.90 -7.31
C LEU A 52 2.88 14.99 -6.10
N GLY A 53 3.52 16.14 -5.88
CA GLY A 53 4.35 16.41 -4.70
C GLY A 53 3.52 16.34 -3.42
N THR A 54 2.35 16.98 -3.38
CA THR A 54 1.43 16.94 -2.23
C THR A 54 0.90 15.52 -1.98
N ALA A 55 0.55 14.78 -3.02
CA ALA A 55 0.14 13.38 -2.87
C ALA A 55 1.31 12.51 -2.37
N ALA A 56 2.53 12.74 -2.87
CA ALA A 56 3.72 11.99 -2.44
C ALA A 56 4.04 12.26 -0.96
N THR A 57 3.95 13.50 -0.50
CA THR A 57 4.25 13.83 0.90
C THR A 57 3.23 13.22 1.84
N TYR A 58 1.94 13.27 1.50
CA TYR A 58 0.88 12.64 2.30
C TYR A 58 1.05 11.11 2.39
N ALA A 59 1.28 10.44 1.26
CA ALA A 59 1.52 9.00 1.28
C ALA A 59 2.89 8.65 1.91
N GLY A 60 3.87 9.56 1.87
CA GLY A 60 5.16 9.42 2.55
C GLY A 60 4.99 9.49 4.07
N THR A 61 4.16 10.40 4.57
CA THR A 61 3.83 10.45 6.01
C THR A 61 3.13 9.17 6.47
N ALA A 62 2.20 8.65 5.68
CA ALA A 62 1.55 7.37 5.97
C ALA A 62 2.55 6.19 5.94
N ALA A 63 3.52 6.20 5.02
CA ALA A 63 4.59 5.20 4.99
C ALA A 63 5.44 5.23 6.26
N PHE A 64 5.81 6.41 6.76
CA PHE A 64 6.52 6.52 8.04
C PHE A 64 5.70 6.05 9.24
N GLN A 65 4.40 6.35 9.28
CA GLN A 65 3.50 5.82 10.31
C GLN A 65 3.52 4.28 10.30
N SER A 66 3.48 3.65 9.13
CA SER A 66 3.58 2.19 9.00
C SER A 66 4.91 1.64 9.52
N PHE A 67 6.02 2.38 9.37
CA PHE A 67 7.33 1.98 9.92
C PHE A 67 7.31 1.96 11.45
N ILE A 68 6.68 2.96 12.06
CA ILE A 68 6.59 3.04 13.52
C ILE A 68 5.71 1.92 14.07
N LEU A 69 4.56 1.65 13.45
CA LEU A 69 3.64 0.60 13.88
C LEU A 69 4.29 -0.80 13.83
N VAL A 70 5.09 -1.08 12.80
CA VAL A 70 5.84 -2.34 12.70
C VAL A 70 7.01 -2.40 13.68
N ALA A 71 7.73 -1.30 13.87
CA ALA A 71 8.90 -1.25 14.74
C ALA A 71 8.55 -1.36 16.24
N SER A 72 7.35 -0.90 16.62
CA SER A 72 6.88 -0.90 18.02
C SER A 72 5.47 -1.49 18.09
N PRO A 73 5.33 -2.82 18.05
CA PRO A 73 4.03 -3.47 18.18
C PRO A 73 3.45 -3.27 19.59
N ALA A 74 2.11 -3.33 19.68
CA ALA A 74 1.39 -3.26 20.95
C ALA A 74 1.90 -4.31 21.94
N LYS A 75 2.08 -3.91 23.21
CA LYS A 75 2.48 -4.85 24.27
C LYS A 75 1.36 -5.85 24.53
N GLN A 76 1.65 -7.13 24.34
CA GLN A 76 0.72 -8.20 24.68
C GLN A 76 0.71 -8.43 26.20
N HIS A 77 -0.48 -8.38 26.79
CA HIS A 77 -0.67 -8.73 28.19
C HIS A 77 -0.84 -10.24 28.37
N TYR A 78 -0.47 -10.76 29.54
CA TYR A 78 -0.74 -12.14 29.90
C TYR A 78 -2.26 -12.34 30.10
N PRO A 79 -2.84 -13.39 29.51
CA PRO A 79 -4.25 -13.72 29.70
C PRO A 79 -4.51 -14.13 31.15
N GLY A 80 -5.61 -13.67 31.73
CA GLY A 80 -6.04 -14.05 33.07
C GLY A 80 -7.51 -14.43 33.12
N PRO A 81 -7.88 -15.48 33.88
CA PRO A 81 -9.27 -15.89 34.00
C PRO A 81 -10.07 -14.91 34.88
N VAL A 82 -11.32 -14.69 34.51
CA VAL A 82 -12.33 -13.99 35.31
C VAL A 82 -13.57 -14.88 35.41
N THR A 83 -14.01 -15.17 36.63
CA THR A 83 -15.24 -15.93 36.86
C THR A 83 -16.44 -15.00 36.70
N ILE A 84 -17.41 -15.40 35.89
CA ILE A 84 -18.60 -14.61 35.55
C ILE A 84 -19.88 -15.29 36.06
N PRO A 85 -20.94 -14.52 36.39
CA PRO A 85 -22.23 -15.10 36.71
C PRO A 85 -22.78 -15.91 35.54
N TYR A 86 -23.23 -17.13 35.82
CA TYR A 86 -23.73 -18.02 34.79
C TYR A 86 -25.12 -17.59 34.32
N ILE A 87 -25.24 -17.23 33.04
CA ILE A 87 -26.50 -16.85 32.40
C ILE A 87 -26.79 -17.89 31.31
N SER A 88 -27.94 -18.56 31.43
CA SER A 88 -28.39 -19.53 30.42
C SER A 88 -29.14 -18.82 29.28
N SER A 89 -29.16 -19.42 28.10
CA SER A 89 -29.96 -18.90 26.97
C SER A 89 -31.45 -18.80 27.30
N ALA A 90 -31.98 -19.71 28.13
CA ALA A 90 -33.35 -19.66 28.60
C ALA A 90 -33.62 -18.50 29.57
N MET A 91 -32.61 -18.13 30.37
CA MET A 91 -32.70 -16.96 31.26
C MET A 91 -32.71 -15.66 30.47
N GLN A 92 -31.84 -15.54 29.45
CA GLN A 92 -31.78 -14.36 28.59
C GLN A 92 -33.08 -14.10 27.81
N GLN A 93 -33.76 -15.16 27.36
CA GLN A 93 -35.03 -15.04 26.64
C GLN A 93 -36.21 -14.65 27.52
N ASN A 94 -36.16 -15.02 28.81
CA ASN A 94 -37.26 -14.77 29.74
C ASN A 94 -37.10 -13.48 30.54
N ASP A 95 -35.86 -13.00 30.73
CA ASP A 95 -35.57 -11.78 31.49
C ASP A 95 -35.55 -10.56 30.56
N THR A 96 -36.50 -9.65 30.76
CA THR A 96 -36.58 -8.40 29.98
C THR A 96 -35.38 -7.47 30.23
N ARG A 97 -34.65 -7.63 31.34
CA ARG A 97 -33.51 -6.77 31.70
C ARG A 97 -32.21 -7.20 31.00
N LEU A 98 -32.11 -8.47 30.62
CA LEU A 98 -30.96 -9.05 29.93
C LEU A 98 -31.29 -9.40 28.46
N SER A 99 -32.25 -8.66 27.90
CA SER A 99 -32.75 -8.88 26.55
C SER A 99 -31.61 -8.79 25.53
N SER A 100 -31.76 -9.47 24.38
CA SER A 100 -30.80 -9.34 23.27
C SER A 100 -30.75 -7.93 22.68
N ASP A 101 -31.79 -7.12 22.89
CA ASP A 101 -31.86 -5.76 22.38
C ASP A 101 -31.00 -4.82 23.24
N ASP A 102 -30.97 -5.03 24.56
CA ASP A 102 -30.17 -4.24 25.51
C ASP A 102 -28.72 -4.76 25.62
N PHE A 103 -28.52 -6.09 25.54
CA PHE A 103 -27.22 -6.75 25.63
C PHE A 103 -26.97 -7.68 24.42
N PRO A 104 -26.66 -7.13 23.24
CA PRO A 104 -26.57 -7.90 21.99
C PRO A 104 -25.45 -8.94 21.92
N ALA A 105 -24.41 -8.82 22.74
CA ALA A 105 -23.26 -9.73 22.75
C ALA A 105 -22.94 -10.28 24.14
N LEU A 106 -23.99 -10.53 24.92
CA LEU A 106 -23.88 -11.12 26.24
C LEU A 106 -23.21 -12.50 26.20
N VAL A 107 -22.28 -12.75 27.11
CA VAL A 107 -21.66 -14.07 27.27
C VAL A 107 -22.63 -15.00 27.99
N ILE A 108 -23.11 -16.03 27.27
CA ILE A 108 -24.06 -17.03 27.77
C ILE A 108 -23.44 -18.41 27.89
N ASN A 109 -24.00 -19.25 28.76
CA ASN A 109 -23.61 -20.64 28.98
C ASN A 109 -22.12 -20.83 29.36
N ALA A 110 -21.50 -19.81 29.95
CA ALA A 110 -20.12 -19.84 30.44
C ALA A 110 -20.05 -19.27 31.86
N ASP A 111 -19.14 -19.82 32.66
CA ASP A 111 -18.86 -19.44 34.05
C ASP A 111 -17.51 -18.72 34.20
N GLN A 112 -16.71 -18.70 33.14
CA GLN A 112 -15.41 -18.05 33.10
C GLN A 112 -15.09 -17.50 31.71
N VAL A 113 -14.38 -16.37 31.69
CA VAL A 113 -13.81 -15.77 30.47
C VAL A 113 -12.34 -15.49 30.64
N MET A 114 -11.57 -15.63 29.56
CA MET A 114 -10.15 -15.30 29.55
C MET A 114 -9.97 -13.85 29.09
N VAL A 115 -9.58 -12.98 30.02
CA VAL A 115 -9.34 -11.56 29.75
C VAL A 115 -7.89 -11.37 29.34
N GLN A 116 -7.69 -10.90 28.11
CA GLN A 116 -6.40 -10.48 27.59
C GLN A 116 -6.52 -9.10 26.96
N PRO A 117 -6.17 -8.02 27.68
CA PRO A 117 -6.30 -6.66 27.17
C PRO A 117 -5.50 -6.46 25.88
N ALA A 118 -6.21 -6.04 24.84
CA ALA A 118 -5.66 -5.60 23.56
C ALA A 118 -6.52 -4.49 22.98
N ALA A 119 -5.92 -3.69 22.11
CA ALA A 119 -6.60 -2.63 21.37
C ALA A 119 -6.24 -2.76 19.88
N LEU A 120 -7.21 -2.48 19.02
CA LEU A 120 -7.03 -2.36 17.58
C LEU A 120 -6.58 -0.96 17.21
N GLU A 121 -5.79 -0.82 16.15
CA GLU A 121 -5.39 0.47 15.59
C GLU A 121 -6.02 0.63 14.21
N LEU A 122 -7.13 1.37 14.14
CA LEU A 122 -7.88 1.54 12.88
C LEU A 122 -7.14 2.40 11.85
N ASP A 123 -6.10 3.14 12.26
CA ASP A 123 -5.25 3.86 11.31
C ASP A 123 -4.55 2.92 10.32
N ALA A 124 -4.31 1.66 10.70
CA ALA A 124 -3.61 0.71 9.84
C ALA A 124 -4.32 0.51 8.48
N ASP A 125 -5.64 0.59 8.47
CA ASP A 125 -6.50 0.40 7.30
C ASP A 125 -6.49 1.61 6.39
N ALA A 126 -6.59 2.80 6.98
CA ALA A 126 -6.41 4.04 6.26
C ALA A 126 -4.99 4.17 5.69
N ILE A 127 -3.95 3.80 6.44
CA ILE A 127 -2.55 3.83 5.98
C ILE A 127 -2.34 2.85 4.83
N LEU A 128 -2.86 1.62 4.95
CA LEU A 128 -2.77 0.62 3.89
C LEU A 128 -3.40 1.16 2.60
N ALA A 129 -4.58 1.79 2.70
CA ALA A 129 -5.26 2.40 1.57
C ALA A 129 -4.39 3.47 0.89
N ILE A 130 -3.76 4.35 1.68
CA ILE A 130 -2.95 5.47 1.16
C ILE A 130 -1.67 4.97 0.50
N VAL A 131 -0.89 4.14 1.22
CA VAL A 131 0.47 3.79 0.79
C VAL A 131 0.45 2.82 -0.39
N VAL A 132 -0.46 1.84 -0.39
CA VAL A 132 -0.62 0.91 -1.53
C VAL A 132 -1.15 1.65 -2.76
N THR A 133 -2.16 2.51 -2.60
CA THR A 133 -2.67 3.32 -3.73
C THR A 133 -1.59 4.25 -4.27
N GLY A 134 -0.86 4.94 -3.40
CA GLY A 134 0.28 5.76 -3.78
C GLY A 134 1.31 4.96 -4.57
N TYR A 135 1.71 3.79 -4.09
CA TYR A 135 2.65 2.93 -4.79
C TYR A 135 2.14 2.50 -6.19
N LEU A 136 0.89 2.03 -6.28
CA LEU A 136 0.27 1.57 -7.52
C LEU A 136 0.10 2.69 -8.57
N VAL A 137 -0.03 3.95 -8.15
CA VAL A 137 -0.15 5.11 -9.06
C VAL A 137 1.21 5.68 -9.46
N PHE A 138 2.15 5.78 -8.51
CA PHE A 138 3.49 6.35 -8.77
C PHE A 138 4.31 5.48 -9.73
N LEU A 139 4.14 4.17 -9.69
CA LEU A 139 4.81 3.22 -10.58
C LEU A 139 4.51 3.50 -12.07
N PRO A 140 3.25 3.47 -12.54
CA PRO A 140 2.89 3.86 -13.90
C PRO A 140 3.37 5.26 -14.28
N LEU A 141 3.25 6.24 -13.38
CA LEU A 141 3.67 7.62 -13.65
C LEU A 141 5.17 7.72 -13.92
N GLN A 142 6.00 6.96 -13.20
CA GLN A 142 7.44 6.88 -13.42
C GLN A 142 7.81 6.19 -14.75
N CYS A 143 6.97 5.25 -15.20
CA CYS A 143 7.14 4.58 -16.49
C CYS A 143 6.66 5.42 -17.68
N TRP A 144 5.58 6.20 -17.54
CA TRP A 144 4.93 6.88 -18.67
C TRP A 144 5.28 8.35 -18.85
N SER A 145 5.74 9.03 -17.80
CA SER A 145 5.89 10.48 -17.87
C SER A 145 7.28 10.92 -18.35
N ARG A 146 7.33 11.37 -19.60
CA ARG A 146 8.49 12.02 -20.23
C ARG A 146 8.92 13.29 -19.50
N VAL A 147 7.97 14.02 -18.93
CA VAL A 147 8.22 15.26 -18.19
C VAL A 147 8.94 14.94 -16.88
N LEU A 148 8.56 13.86 -16.19
CA LEU A 148 9.19 13.43 -14.93
C LEU A 148 10.58 12.80 -15.14
N SER A 149 10.84 12.18 -16.29
CA SER A 149 12.10 11.46 -16.57
C SER A 149 13.19 12.29 -17.28
N HIS A 150 12.90 13.51 -17.72
CA HIS A 150 13.86 14.30 -18.50
C HIS A 150 15.06 14.75 -17.67
N ASN A 151 14.82 15.13 -16.41
CA ASN A 151 15.86 15.63 -15.52
C ASN A 151 16.32 14.52 -14.59
N ARG A 152 17.64 14.29 -14.50
CA ARG A 152 18.17 13.18 -13.68
C ARG A 152 17.82 13.33 -12.20
N ALA A 153 17.86 14.55 -11.67
CA ALA A 153 17.46 14.85 -10.30
C ALA A 153 15.99 14.56 -10.03
N ARG A 154 15.11 14.83 -11.00
CA ARG A 154 13.68 14.53 -10.90
C ARG A 154 13.43 13.03 -10.93
N ASN A 155 14.14 12.30 -11.80
CA ASN A 155 14.07 10.84 -11.82
C ASN A 155 14.53 10.22 -10.48
N ILE A 156 15.60 10.75 -9.86
CA ILE A 156 16.04 10.31 -8.52
C ILE A 156 14.98 10.60 -7.47
N LEU A 157 14.38 11.79 -7.49
CA LEU A 157 13.30 12.16 -6.57
C LEU A 157 12.13 11.17 -6.68
N PHE A 158 11.67 10.86 -7.89
CA PHE A 158 10.61 9.85 -8.09
C PHE A 158 11.01 8.45 -7.65
N CYS A 159 12.26 8.03 -7.88
CA CYS A 159 12.77 6.77 -7.35
C CYS A 159 12.72 6.74 -5.81
N LEU A 160 13.10 7.83 -5.13
CA LEU A 160 13.07 7.91 -3.67
C LEU A 160 11.64 7.84 -3.13
N TRP A 161 10.71 8.58 -3.74
CA TRP A 161 9.28 8.50 -3.40
C TRP A 161 8.74 7.08 -3.58
N ASN A 162 9.05 6.46 -4.72
CA ASN A 162 8.60 5.11 -5.03
C ASN A 162 9.17 4.09 -4.03
N ALA A 163 10.46 4.17 -3.71
CA ALA A 163 11.09 3.33 -2.70
C ALA A 163 10.47 3.51 -1.31
N LEU A 164 10.16 4.76 -0.93
CA LEU A 164 9.49 5.06 0.34
C LEU A 164 8.08 4.43 0.39
N MET A 165 7.28 4.57 -0.67
CA MET A 165 5.95 3.97 -0.73
C MET A 165 6.00 2.44 -0.77
N LEU A 166 7.00 1.85 -1.44
CA LEU A 166 7.19 0.40 -1.46
C LEU A 166 7.48 -0.12 -0.06
N ALA A 167 8.46 0.51 0.61
CA ALA A 167 8.82 0.14 1.97
C ALA A 167 7.60 0.28 2.89
N GLY A 168 6.87 1.39 2.82
CA GLY A 168 5.66 1.60 3.61
C GLY A 168 4.56 0.57 3.32
N SER A 169 4.38 0.20 2.04
CA SER A 169 3.41 -0.83 1.64
C SER A 169 3.75 -2.18 2.25
N ILE A 170 5.03 -2.57 2.23
CA ILE A 170 5.51 -3.81 2.85
C ILE A 170 5.24 -3.77 4.35
N CYS A 171 5.58 -2.66 5.03
CA CYS A 171 5.34 -2.51 6.46
C CYS A 171 3.85 -2.58 6.81
N ALA A 172 2.98 -1.88 6.08
CA ALA A 172 1.54 -1.94 6.28
C ALA A 172 0.99 -3.37 6.07
N LEU A 173 1.45 -4.08 5.03
CA LEU A 173 1.05 -5.46 4.75
C LEU A 173 1.57 -6.47 5.79
N VAL A 174 2.73 -6.22 6.40
CA VAL A 174 3.27 -7.03 7.50
C VAL A 174 2.52 -6.76 8.81
N TYR A 175 2.10 -5.51 9.04
CA TYR A 175 1.34 -5.13 10.22
C TYR A 175 -0.10 -5.62 10.16
N TRP A 176 -0.76 -5.55 9.00
CA TRP A 176 -2.16 -5.91 8.79
C TRP A 176 -2.65 -7.21 9.48
N PRO A 177 -1.93 -8.35 9.39
CA PRO A 177 -2.39 -9.61 9.98
C PRO A 177 -2.41 -9.57 11.50
N THR A 178 -1.72 -8.61 12.15
CA THR A 178 -1.74 -8.47 13.60
C THR A 178 -3.08 -7.97 14.12
N LEU A 179 -3.80 -7.14 13.35
CA LEU A 179 -5.16 -6.69 13.67
C LEU A 179 -6.12 -7.88 13.73
N GLN A 180 -6.00 -8.81 12.77
CA GLN A 180 -6.85 -10.01 12.69
C GLN A 180 -6.56 -11.04 13.79
N ARG A 181 -5.42 -10.92 14.48
CA ARG A 181 -5.01 -11.82 15.57
C ARG A 181 -5.26 -11.22 16.95
N THR A 182 -5.96 -10.09 17.04
CA THR A 182 -6.32 -9.52 18.32
C THR A 182 -7.26 -10.46 19.08
N PRO A 183 -7.00 -10.73 20.37
CA PRO A 183 -7.87 -11.58 21.16
C PRO A 183 -9.22 -10.90 21.39
N LYS A 184 -10.27 -11.69 21.62
CA LYS A 184 -11.58 -11.18 22.02
C LYS A 184 -11.46 -10.32 23.28
N GLN A 185 -12.08 -9.15 23.26
CA GLN A 185 -12.16 -8.27 24.44
C GLN A 185 -13.53 -8.41 25.09
N TYR A 186 -13.60 -8.10 26.37
CA TYR A 186 -14.82 -8.16 27.16
C TYR A 186 -14.99 -6.86 27.93
N MET A 187 -16.23 -6.42 28.07
CA MET A 187 -16.62 -5.40 29.04
C MET A 187 -17.49 -6.05 30.11
N PHE A 188 -17.34 -5.60 31.35
CA PHE A 188 -18.17 -6.05 32.47
C PHE A 188 -19.08 -4.91 32.85
N CYS A 189 -20.39 -5.10 32.83
CA CYS A 189 -21.37 -4.03 32.99
C CYS A 189 -22.35 -4.33 34.11
N TYR A 190 -22.96 -3.27 34.65
CA TYR A 190 -24.09 -3.39 35.55
C TYR A 190 -25.33 -3.93 34.78
N PRO A 191 -26.06 -4.94 35.29
CA PRO A 191 -27.14 -5.60 34.54
C PRO A 191 -28.39 -4.73 34.34
N ASP A 192 -28.62 -3.75 35.23
CA ASP A 192 -29.87 -2.99 35.25
C ASP A 192 -29.85 -1.79 34.30
N ILE A 193 -28.68 -1.43 33.78
CA ILE A 193 -28.48 -0.27 32.90
C ILE A 193 -27.72 -0.76 31.67
N PRO A 194 -28.30 -0.64 30.45
CA PRO A 194 -27.60 -1.04 29.25
C PRO A 194 -26.34 -0.20 29.03
N PRO A 195 -25.26 -0.79 28.50
CA PRO A 195 -24.06 -0.05 28.14
C PRO A 195 -24.33 0.97 27.04
N PHE A 196 -23.55 2.05 27.01
CA PHE A 196 -23.53 2.93 25.85
C PHE A 196 -22.97 2.18 24.62
N GLU A 197 -23.41 2.54 23.42
CA GLU A 197 -22.89 1.94 22.17
C GLU A 197 -21.37 2.08 22.04
N THR A 198 -20.84 3.23 22.47
CA THR A 198 -19.42 3.54 22.49
C THR A 198 -19.05 4.31 23.77
N THR A 199 -18.00 3.87 24.44
CA THR A 199 -17.42 4.53 25.63
C THR A 199 -15.96 4.86 25.39
N THR A 200 -15.54 6.08 25.75
CA THR A 200 -14.14 6.51 25.64
C THR A 200 -13.44 6.43 26.99
N SER A 201 -12.16 6.08 26.97
CA SER A 201 -11.32 6.04 28.17
C SER A 201 -10.94 7.45 28.63
N ASP A 202 -11.09 7.74 29.93
CA ASP A 202 -10.51 8.94 30.57
C ASP A 202 -9.05 8.72 31.04
N GLY A 203 -8.46 7.58 30.68
CA GLY A 203 -7.14 7.13 31.11
C GLY A 203 -7.22 6.01 32.13
N TRP A 204 -6.14 5.21 32.24
CA TRP A 204 -6.10 4.09 33.17
C TRP A 204 -5.50 4.50 34.52
N GLN A 205 -6.19 4.17 35.61
CA GLN A 205 -5.64 4.33 36.96
C GLN A 205 -5.12 2.99 37.49
N ASP A 206 -3.91 2.96 38.03
CA ASP A 206 -3.29 1.73 38.57
C ASP A 206 -4.13 1.11 39.71
N THR A 207 -4.92 1.93 40.42
CA THR A 207 -5.84 1.50 41.49
C THR A 207 -6.97 0.59 40.99
N TRP A 208 -7.29 0.64 39.70
CA TRP A 208 -8.30 -0.23 39.07
C TRP A 208 -7.80 -1.66 38.84
N ARG A 209 -6.49 -1.90 38.94
CA ARG A 209 -5.89 -3.24 38.89
C ARG A 209 -5.24 -3.55 40.24
N THR A 210 -5.93 -4.31 41.08
CA THR A 210 -5.40 -4.65 42.42
C THR A 210 -4.35 -5.76 42.37
N SER A 211 -4.61 -6.82 41.60
CA SER A 211 -3.84 -8.08 41.66
C SER A 211 -4.09 -8.92 40.41
N THR A 212 -5.18 -9.67 40.39
CA THR A 212 -5.67 -10.47 39.27
C THR A 212 -6.84 -9.78 38.58
N TRP A 213 -7.12 -10.14 37.33
CA TRP A 213 -8.31 -9.65 36.63
C TRP A 213 -9.59 -10.02 37.38
N ASN A 214 -9.63 -11.23 37.94
CA ASN A 214 -10.78 -11.71 38.70
C ASN A 214 -11.05 -10.82 39.92
N GLU A 215 -10.05 -10.63 40.78
CA GLU A 215 -10.20 -9.80 41.98
C GLU A 215 -10.52 -8.34 41.63
N SER A 216 -9.93 -7.82 40.55
CA SER A 216 -10.17 -6.44 40.11
C SER A 216 -11.64 -6.24 39.73
N VAL A 217 -12.18 -7.07 38.83
CA VAL A 217 -13.58 -7.01 38.38
C VAL A 217 -14.54 -7.20 39.55
N TRP A 218 -14.37 -8.28 40.33
CA TRP A 218 -15.24 -8.53 41.47
C TRP A 218 -15.18 -7.44 42.53
N SER A 219 -14.00 -6.86 42.79
CA SER A 219 -13.87 -5.77 43.77
C SER A 219 -14.51 -4.46 43.30
N THR A 220 -14.56 -4.21 42.00
CA THR A 220 -15.23 -3.04 41.43
C THR A 220 -16.73 -3.13 41.64
N PHE A 221 -17.37 -4.26 41.31
CA PHE A 221 -18.82 -4.41 41.41
C PHE A 221 -19.33 -4.74 42.81
N SER A 222 -18.49 -5.27 43.71
CA SER A 222 -18.87 -5.52 45.11
C SER A 222 -18.71 -4.30 46.01
N ASN A 223 -17.95 -3.27 45.60
CA ASN A 223 -17.71 -2.07 46.39
C ASN A 223 -18.20 -0.81 45.66
N MET A 224 -19.32 -0.25 46.15
CA MET A 224 -19.92 0.98 45.59
C MET A 224 -18.93 2.12 45.45
N THR A 225 -18.02 2.33 46.40
CA THR A 225 -17.04 3.43 46.32
C THR A 225 -16.06 3.29 45.16
N LYS A 226 -15.70 2.05 44.78
CA LYS A 226 -14.84 1.78 43.62
C LYS A 226 -15.61 1.88 42.31
N PHE A 227 -16.86 1.42 42.31
CA PHE A 227 -17.76 1.58 41.17
C PHE A 227 -17.99 3.06 40.85
N ASP A 228 -18.28 3.89 41.86
CA ASP A 228 -18.48 5.33 41.70
C ASP A 228 -17.21 6.04 41.17
N GLN A 229 -16.03 5.53 41.53
CA GLN A 229 -14.74 6.04 41.02
C GLN A 229 -14.46 5.68 39.55
N LEU A 230 -15.13 4.65 39.02
CA LEU A 230 -14.98 4.27 37.61
C LEU A 230 -15.57 5.34 36.69
N GLY A 231 -16.62 6.04 37.14
CA GLY A 231 -17.30 7.10 36.38
C GLY A 231 -18.05 6.59 35.15
N ASP A 232 -18.17 5.27 34.97
CA ASP A 232 -18.81 4.60 33.85
C ASP A 232 -19.62 3.37 34.34
N ILE A 233 -20.57 2.91 33.53
CA ILE A 233 -21.45 1.76 33.82
C ILE A 233 -20.69 0.43 33.65
N CYS A 234 -19.63 0.45 32.83
CA CYS A 234 -18.89 -0.74 32.44
C CYS A 234 -17.40 -0.64 32.77
N TYR A 235 -16.86 -1.70 33.34
CA TYR A 235 -15.43 -1.90 33.52
C TYR A 235 -14.83 -2.51 32.25
N ASN A 236 -13.90 -1.79 31.63
CA ASN A 236 -13.25 -2.14 30.37
C ASN A 236 -11.75 -2.49 30.59
N PRO A 237 -11.37 -3.78 30.73
CA PRO A 237 -9.98 -4.20 30.91
C PRO A 237 -9.02 -3.74 29.81
N CYS A 238 -9.54 -3.55 28.59
CA CYS A 238 -8.74 -3.09 27.46
C CYS A 238 -8.19 -1.67 27.63
N PHE A 239 -8.77 -0.84 28.52
CA PHE A 239 -8.26 0.50 28.82
C PHE A 239 -6.90 0.50 29.50
N ASN A 240 -6.46 -0.64 30.04
CA ASN A 240 -5.10 -0.86 30.56
C ASN A 240 -4.04 -1.03 29.44
N THR A 241 -4.40 -0.86 28.17
CA THR A 241 -3.47 -0.97 27.05
C THR A 241 -2.82 0.39 26.74
N THR A 242 -1.66 0.33 26.09
CA THR A 242 -0.92 1.51 25.61
C THR A 242 -0.39 1.23 24.21
N GLN A 243 -0.44 2.24 23.35
CA GLN A 243 0.06 2.20 21.98
C GLN A 243 1.02 3.38 21.77
N ILE A 244 2.07 3.17 20.97
CA ILE A 244 2.95 4.26 20.55
C ILE A 244 2.15 5.27 19.71
N LEU A 245 2.47 6.57 19.83
CA LEU A 245 1.79 7.68 19.13
C LEU A 245 0.33 7.97 19.57
N ARG A 246 -0.24 7.19 20.48
CA ARG A 246 -1.60 7.39 21.01
C ARG A 246 -1.59 7.69 22.49
N GLN A 247 -2.54 8.49 22.95
CA GLN A 247 -2.81 8.62 24.38
C GLN A 247 -3.81 7.55 24.80
N GLN A 248 -3.76 7.10 26.05
CA GLN A 248 -4.76 6.16 26.56
C GLN A 248 -6.18 6.72 26.53
N THR A 249 -6.31 8.06 26.56
CA THR A 249 -7.60 8.75 26.56
C THR A 249 -8.32 8.77 25.21
N SER A 250 -7.67 8.39 24.11
CA SER A 250 -8.36 8.23 22.82
C SER A 250 -8.83 6.82 22.55
N LEU A 251 -8.55 5.88 23.46
CA LEU A 251 -9.01 4.52 23.33
C LEU A 251 -10.53 4.49 23.56
N ALA A 252 -11.25 3.87 22.62
CA ALA A 252 -12.68 3.64 22.72
C ALA A 252 -12.97 2.15 22.87
N SER A 253 -14.03 1.82 23.58
CA SER A 253 -14.66 0.51 23.57
C SER A 253 -16.07 0.62 23.02
N ALA A 254 -16.45 -0.34 22.18
CA ALA A 254 -17.79 -0.45 21.63
C ALA A 254 -18.34 -1.85 21.87
N VAL A 255 -19.65 -1.95 22.04
CA VAL A 255 -20.33 -3.23 22.12
C VAL A 255 -20.28 -3.92 20.75
N VAL A 256 -19.93 -5.21 20.73
CA VAL A 256 -20.01 -6.00 19.50
C VAL A 256 -21.49 -6.19 19.15
N SER A 257 -22.03 -5.41 18.23
CA SER A 257 -23.37 -5.63 17.67
C SER A 257 -23.30 -6.46 16.39
N ASP A 258 -24.41 -7.08 15.98
CA ASP A 258 -24.48 -7.93 14.78
C ASP A 258 -24.03 -7.22 13.48
N SER A 259 -23.98 -5.88 13.47
CA SER A 259 -23.39 -5.07 12.41
C SER A 259 -21.86 -5.19 12.33
N TYR A 260 -21.16 -5.38 13.46
CA TYR A 260 -19.71 -5.64 13.54
C TYR A 260 -19.36 -7.12 13.27
N ASN A 261 -20.28 -8.06 13.52
CA ASN A 261 -20.14 -9.48 13.18
C ASN A 261 -20.20 -9.77 11.67
N ARG A 262 -20.36 -8.76 10.81
CA ARG A 262 -20.31 -8.92 9.34
C ARG A 262 -18.92 -9.25 8.79
N GLN A 263 -17.93 -9.47 9.66
CA GLN A 263 -16.68 -10.16 9.30
C GLN A 263 -16.80 -11.70 9.37
N ALA A 264 -17.90 -12.28 9.88
CA ALA A 264 -18.02 -13.73 10.10
C ALA A 264 -19.16 -14.46 9.35
N VAL A 265 -20.27 -13.83 8.94
CA VAL A 265 -21.33 -14.54 8.19
C VAL A 265 -21.91 -13.64 7.10
N GLY A 266 -21.65 -14.02 5.85
CA GLY A 266 -22.30 -13.41 4.70
C GLY A 266 -23.81 -13.64 4.75
N ASN A 267 -24.57 -12.54 4.68
CA ASN A 267 -25.84 -12.55 3.98
C ASN A 267 -26.22 -11.14 3.50
N ASP A 268 -26.73 -11.13 2.27
CA ASP A 268 -27.34 -10.04 1.49
C ASP A 268 -26.44 -8.97 0.86
N ASN A 269 -25.69 -9.36 -0.19
CA ASN A 269 -25.92 -8.90 -1.58
C ASN A 269 -24.96 -9.61 -2.57
N ASN A 270 -25.52 -10.53 -3.38
CA ASN A 270 -24.84 -11.60 -4.15
C ASN A 270 -23.72 -11.21 -5.15
N PHE A 271 -23.51 -9.94 -5.46
CA PHE A 271 -22.46 -9.51 -6.40
C PHE A 271 -21.24 -8.93 -5.68
N TRP A 272 -21.46 -8.02 -4.74
CA TRP A 272 -20.38 -7.35 -4.03
C TRP A 272 -19.66 -8.29 -3.08
N ASP A 273 -20.36 -9.19 -2.37
CA ASP A 273 -19.71 -10.21 -1.55
C ASP A 273 -18.75 -11.07 -2.38
N ARG A 274 -19.13 -11.51 -3.58
CA ARG A 274 -18.25 -12.32 -4.44
C ARG A 274 -16.99 -11.58 -4.91
N VAL A 275 -17.08 -10.26 -5.10
CA VAL A 275 -15.92 -9.39 -5.43
C VAL A 275 -15.08 -9.07 -4.19
N ILE A 276 -15.73 -8.86 -3.05
CA ILE A 276 -15.16 -8.55 -1.73
C ILE A 276 -14.44 -9.78 -1.13
N TYR A 277 -14.94 -10.99 -1.37
CA TYR A 277 -14.31 -12.26 -0.99
C TYR A 277 -13.05 -12.59 -1.82
N SER A 278 -12.74 -11.78 -2.85
CA SER A 278 -11.52 -11.95 -3.64
C SER A 278 -10.29 -11.28 -3.02
N ARG A 279 -10.19 -11.20 -1.69
CA ARG A 279 -9.00 -10.73 -0.96
C ARG A 279 -7.71 -11.30 -1.56
N ARG A 280 -7.70 -12.60 -1.89
CA ARG A 280 -6.59 -13.29 -2.56
C ARG A 280 -6.32 -12.78 -3.98
N TYR A 281 -7.35 -12.45 -4.75
CA TYR A 281 -7.23 -11.94 -6.11
C TYR A 281 -6.62 -10.54 -6.13
N ILE A 282 -7.15 -9.63 -5.30
CA ILE A 282 -6.64 -8.25 -5.19
C ILE A 282 -5.16 -8.26 -4.79
N TYR A 283 -4.77 -9.04 -3.77
CA TYR A 283 -3.35 -9.15 -3.40
C TYR A 283 -2.49 -9.77 -4.49
N THR A 284 -2.96 -10.83 -5.15
CA THR A 284 -2.22 -11.48 -6.25
C THR A 284 -1.94 -10.48 -7.37
N LEU A 285 -2.93 -9.65 -7.67
CA LEU A 285 -2.87 -8.65 -8.71
C LEU A 285 -1.99 -7.46 -8.31
N ILE A 286 -2.00 -7.03 -7.04
CA ILE A 286 -1.02 -6.06 -6.51
C ILE A 286 0.41 -6.61 -6.62
N VAL A 287 0.64 -7.84 -6.16
CA VAL A 287 1.95 -8.50 -6.22
C VAL A 287 2.43 -8.60 -7.66
N LEU A 288 1.56 -8.98 -8.58
CA LEU A 288 1.89 -9.06 -9.99
C LEU A 288 2.19 -7.68 -10.60
N CYS A 289 1.44 -6.63 -10.23
CA CYS A 289 1.76 -5.25 -10.57
C CYS A 289 3.15 -4.85 -10.03
N VAL A 290 3.47 -5.16 -8.77
CA VAL A 290 4.77 -4.86 -8.14
C VAL A 290 5.90 -5.53 -8.93
N ILE A 291 5.78 -6.83 -9.20
CA ILE A 291 6.80 -7.62 -9.91
C ILE A 291 7.03 -7.04 -11.31
N LEU A 292 5.98 -6.84 -12.09
CA LEU A 292 6.09 -6.34 -13.45
C LEU A 292 6.70 -4.93 -13.51
N ASN A 293 6.33 -4.04 -12.59
CA ASN A 293 6.93 -2.71 -12.55
C ASN A 293 8.38 -2.73 -12.04
N CYS A 294 8.74 -3.65 -11.14
CA CYS A 294 10.13 -3.88 -10.73
C CYS A 294 10.98 -4.36 -11.91
N VAL A 295 10.44 -5.26 -12.74
CA VAL A 295 11.07 -5.68 -14.00
C VAL A 295 11.25 -4.49 -14.95
N LEU A 296 10.23 -3.65 -15.15
CA LEU A 296 10.35 -2.45 -15.99
C LEU A 296 11.41 -1.47 -15.48
N MET A 297 11.49 -1.27 -14.16
CA MET A 297 12.47 -0.39 -13.53
C MET A 297 13.90 -0.95 -13.63
N THR A 298 14.09 -2.24 -13.37
CA THR A 298 15.41 -2.88 -13.49
C THR A 298 15.92 -2.85 -14.93
N LEU A 299 15.07 -3.09 -15.92
CA LEU A 299 15.41 -3.00 -17.34
C LEU A 299 15.73 -1.56 -17.78
N LYS A 300 15.21 -0.54 -17.09
CA LYS A 300 15.53 0.88 -17.34
C LYS A 300 16.87 1.31 -16.71
N VAL A 301 17.28 0.68 -15.60
CA VAL A 301 18.54 0.97 -14.88
C VAL A 301 19.72 0.20 -15.47
N LEU A 302 19.49 -1.03 -15.91
CA LEU A 302 20.49 -1.83 -16.61
C LEU A 302 20.86 -1.15 -17.95
N PRO A 303 22.14 -1.17 -18.38
CA PRO A 303 22.60 -0.64 -19.66
C PRO A 303 22.15 -1.55 -20.82
N TYR A 304 20.88 -1.91 -20.83
CA TYR A 304 20.25 -2.68 -21.87
C TYR A 304 19.81 -1.69 -22.96
N ARG A 305 20.53 -1.70 -24.11
CA ARG A 305 20.13 -0.97 -25.33
C ARG A 305 18.91 -1.68 -25.94
N SER A 306 17.74 -1.56 -25.32
CA SER A 306 16.49 -1.89 -25.98
C SER A 306 16.26 -0.87 -27.11
N HIS A 307 15.92 -1.36 -28.31
CA HIS A 307 15.55 -0.50 -29.44
C HIS A 307 14.16 0.11 -29.25
N ILE A 308 13.35 -0.48 -28.37
CA ILE A 308 12.06 0.06 -27.95
C ILE A 308 12.30 1.25 -27.02
N ARG A 309 12.25 2.45 -27.59
CA ARG A 309 12.27 3.72 -26.84
C ARG A 309 10.98 3.79 -26.01
N SER A 310 11.00 3.24 -24.80
CA SER A 310 9.88 3.06 -23.85
C SER A 310 9.20 4.36 -23.38
N VAL A 311 9.57 5.50 -23.96
CA VAL A 311 9.23 6.85 -23.48
C VAL A 311 7.88 7.34 -24.02
N GLN A 312 7.24 6.62 -24.96
CA GLN A 312 5.99 7.06 -25.60
C GLN A 312 5.00 5.91 -25.87
N PRO A 313 3.99 5.70 -25.01
CA PRO A 313 2.91 4.73 -25.26
C PRO A 313 2.20 4.97 -26.59
N VAL A 314 2.00 6.25 -26.93
CA VAL A 314 1.34 6.68 -28.17
C VAL A 314 2.23 6.45 -29.39
N ALA A 315 3.55 6.61 -29.27
CA ALA A 315 4.47 6.33 -30.39
C ALA A 315 4.64 4.82 -30.60
N ILE A 316 4.59 4.02 -29.54
CA ILE A 316 4.53 2.55 -29.65
C ILE A 316 3.27 2.15 -30.44
N TRP A 317 2.11 2.74 -30.14
CA TRP A 317 0.88 2.44 -30.87
C TRP A 317 0.90 2.91 -32.32
N ARG A 318 1.55 4.06 -32.58
CA ARG A 318 1.72 4.64 -33.92
C ARG A 318 2.67 3.83 -34.80
N ASN A 319 3.79 3.38 -34.23
CA ASN A 319 4.82 2.62 -34.93
C ASN A 319 4.68 1.11 -34.69
N ARG A 320 3.49 0.64 -34.28
CA ARG A 320 3.27 -0.76 -33.90
C ARG A 320 3.68 -1.75 -34.98
N LYS A 321 3.48 -1.40 -36.27
CA LYS A 321 3.85 -2.26 -37.41
C LYS A 321 5.37 -2.35 -37.57
N GLU A 322 6.08 -1.24 -37.38
CA GLU A 322 7.55 -1.22 -37.44
C GLU A 322 8.14 -2.03 -36.29
N ILE A 323 7.62 -1.85 -35.06
CA ILE A 323 8.07 -2.62 -33.88
C ILE A 323 7.79 -4.11 -34.06
N LEU A 324 6.63 -4.49 -34.60
CA LEU A 324 6.29 -5.90 -34.81
C LEU A 324 7.14 -6.55 -35.92
N ASN A 325 7.46 -5.79 -36.97
CA ASN A 325 8.36 -6.25 -38.02
C ASN A 325 9.78 -6.41 -37.49
N ASP A 326 10.28 -5.44 -36.73
CA ASP A 326 11.62 -5.50 -36.13
C ASP A 326 11.74 -6.66 -35.12
N LEU A 327 10.68 -6.93 -34.34
CA LEU A 327 10.62 -8.05 -33.40
C LEU A 327 10.52 -9.40 -34.13
N LYS A 328 9.80 -9.44 -35.27
CA LYS A 328 9.75 -10.59 -36.18
C LYS A 328 11.12 -10.84 -36.81
N ASP A 329 11.83 -9.80 -37.24
CA ASP A 329 13.15 -9.90 -37.85
C ASP A 329 14.18 -10.40 -36.84
N ASN A 330 14.16 -9.88 -35.60
CA ASN A 330 14.99 -10.37 -34.50
C ASN A 330 14.69 -11.85 -34.14
N PHE A 331 13.41 -12.26 -34.19
CA PHE A 331 13.04 -13.67 -34.00
C PHE A 331 13.59 -14.54 -35.12
N TRP A 332 13.44 -14.13 -36.39
CA TRP A 332 13.98 -14.88 -37.53
C TRP A 332 15.51 -14.91 -37.55
N GLU A 333 16.19 -13.86 -37.08
CA GLU A 333 17.65 -13.83 -36.94
C GLU A 333 18.13 -14.76 -35.80
N ALA A 334 17.40 -14.79 -34.68
CA ALA A 334 17.65 -15.75 -33.59
C ALA A 334 17.38 -17.21 -34.00
N VAL A 335 16.38 -17.45 -34.85
CA VAL A 335 16.07 -18.77 -35.42
C VAL A 335 17.07 -19.15 -36.53
N ALA A 336 17.50 -18.20 -37.37
CA ALA A 336 18.48 -18.45 -38.43
C ALA A 336 19.86 -18.79 -37.86
N SER A 337 20.27 -18.12 -36.77
CA SER A 337 21.49 -18.46 -36.03
C SER A 337 21.41 -19.80 -35.28
N SER A 338 20.22 -20.40 -35.15
CA SER A 338 20.01 -21.75 -34.61
C SER A 338 20.12 -22.86 -35.66
N LYS A 339 20.14 -22.53 -36.96
CA LYS A 339 20.36 -23.52 -38.01
C LYS A 339 21.86 -23.81 -38.13
N PRO A 340 22.28 -25.08 -38.10
CA PRO A 340 23.66 -25.44 -38.39
C PRO A 340 23.99 -24.99 -39.81
N VAL A 341 25.11 -24.29 -39.95
CA VAL A 341 25.71 -24.03 -41.26
C VAL A 341 26.11 -25.39 -41.83
N ASP A 342 25.37 -25.89 -42.82
CA ASP A 342 25.81 -27.01 -43.64
C ASP A 342 27.02 -26.55 -44.45
N ARG A 343 28.21 -26.74 -43.87
CA ARG A 343 29.48 -26.75 -44.61
C ARG A 343 29.55 -28.08 -45.36
N SER A 344 28.92 -28.14 -46.51
CA SER A 344 29.05 -29.23 -47.47
C SER A 344 29.13 -28.68 -48.89
N ARG A 345 30.17 -27.88 -49.12
CA ARG A 345 30.75 -27.67 -50.45
C ARG A 345 32.09 -26.98 -50.27
N ASP A 346 33.16 -27.75 -50.41
CA ASP A 346 34.51 -27.38 -50.87
C ASP A 346 35.50 -28.37 -50.28
N GLU A 347 35.49 -29.61 -50.77
CA GLU A 347 36.65 -30.53 -50.71
C GLU A 347 36.38 -31.74 -51.62
N GLU A 348 36.45 -31.52 -52.93
CA GLU A 348 36.62 -32.58 -53.91
C GLU A 348 38.01 -32.40 -54.53
N ASN A 349 39.02 -32.98 -53.86
CA ASN A 349 40.13 -33.69 -54.52
C ASN A 349 41.09 -34.25 -53.48
N SER A 350 41.30 -35.57 -53.57
CA SER A 350 42.52 -36.35 -53.25
C SER A 350 42.35 -37.45 -52.19
N THR A 351 42.03 -38.65 -52.70
CA THR A 351 42.68 -39.96 -52.43
C THR A 351 42.97 -40.44 -51.00
N SER A 352 42.28 -41.53 -50.63
CA SER A 352 42.72 -42.77 -49.91
C SER A 352 43.73 -42.63 -48.76
N THR A 353 43.54 -43.23 -47.57
CA THR A 353 43.57 -44.69 -47.35
C THR A 353 43.09 -45.05 -45.92
N THR A 354 42.35 -46.17 -45.81
CA THR A 354 42.24 -47.14 -44.68
C THR A 354 41.99 -46.71 -43.21
N ALA A 355 40.91 -47.31 -42.68
CA ALA A 355 40.81 -48.07 -41.42
C ALA A 355 39.87 -47.54 -40.32
N THR A 356 38.93 -48.42 -39.98
CA THR A 356 38.30 -48.65 -38.66
C THR A 356 37.28 -47.63 -38.11
N ASN A 357 36.03 -47.88 -38.50
CA ASN A 357 34.83 -48.02 -37.66
C ASN A 357 34.78 -47.44 -36.23
N ASN A 358 33.66 -46.72 -36.01
CA ASN A 358 32.86 -46.63 -34.78
C ASN A 358 33.27 -45.62 -33.70
N ALA A 359 33.19 -44.32 -34.02
CA ALA A 359 32.96 -43.27 -33.02
C ALA A 359 32.16 -42.04 -33.54
N GLY A 360 31.48 -42.15 -34.69
CA GLY A 360 31.05 -40.98 -35.47
C GLY A 360 29.69 -40.36 -35.13
N GLN A 361 28.85 -40.98 -34.30
CA GLN A 361 27.45 -40.51 -34.15
C GLN A 361 27.16 -39.75 -32.85
N LYS A 362 28.02 -39.85 -31.82
CA LYS A 362 27.84 -39.14 -30.54
C LYS A 362 28.50 -37.75 -30.51
N PHE A 363 29.40 -37.42 -31.43
CA PHE A 363 30.04 -36.09 -31.48
C PHE A 363 29.17 -35.03 -32.18
N LYS A 364 28.35 -35.39 -33.17
CA LYS A 364 27.48 -34.44 -33.88
C LYS A 364 26.40 -33.79 -33.00
N ILE A 365 25.88 -34.51 -32.01
CA ILE A 365 24.86 -33.98 -31.07
C ILE A 365 25.51 -33.06 -30.03
N ARG A 366 26.74 -33.38 -29.61
CA ARG A 366 27.49 -32.58 -28.63
C ARG A 366 27.93 -31.24 -29.22
N ASP A 367 28.32 -31.21 -30.49
CA ASP A 367 28.63 -29.96 -31.20
C ASP A 367 27.36 -29.13 -31.46
N TYR A 368 26.20 -29.78 -31.66
CA TYR A 368 24.89 -29.12 -31.74
C TYR A 368 24.52 -28.44 -30.40
N ILE A 369 24.75 -29.12 -29.28
CA ILE A 369 24.47 -28.59 -27.93
C ILE A 369 25.47 -27.48 -27.55
N CYS A 370 26.74 -27.60 -27.93
CA CYS A 370 27.75 -26.56 -27.69
C CYS A 370 27.57 -25.32 -28.58
N ALA A 371 27.01 -25.46 -29.79
CA ALA A 371 26.65 -24.31 -30.64
C ALA A 371 25.45 -23.51 -30.09
N VAL A 372 24.46 -24.21 -29.51
CA VAL A 372 23.31 -23.59 -28.82
C VAL A 372 23.73 -22.89 -27.51
N PHE A 373 24.81 -23.31 -26.86
CA PHE A 373 25.40 -22.64 -25.69
C PHE A 373 26.44 -21.56 -26.02
N SER A 374 26.52 -21.09 -27.27
CA SER A 374 27.34 -19.94 -27.62
C SER A 374 26.81 -18.67 -26.94
N VAL A 375 27.69 -17.92 -26.27
CA VAL A 375 27.39 -16.65 -25.59
C VAL A 375 26.64 -15.66 -26.50
N ARG A 376 26.82 -15.76 -27.83
CA ARG A 376 26.09 -14.96 -28.81
C ARG A 376 24.61 -15.35 -28.94
N PHE A 377 24.30 -16.65 -28.93
CA PHE A 377 22.93 -17.17 -28.99
C PHE A 377 22.15 -16.78 -27.73
N ALA A 378 22.76 -17.01 -26.55
CA ALA A 378 22.17 -16.60 -25.28
C ALA A 378 21.91 -15.09 -25.24
N LYS A 379 22.84 -14.27 -25.74
CA LYS A 379 22.70 -12.80 -25.76
C LYS A 379 21.56 -12.31 -26.69
N LEU A 380 21.35 -12.95 -27.84
CA LEU A 380 20.27 -12.57 -28.77
C LEU A 380 18.89 -13.00 -28.25
N TRP A 381 18.78 -14.19 -27.67
CA TRP A 381 17.54 -14.64 -27.03
C TRP A 381 17.19 -13.83 -25.78
N PHE A 382 18.17 -13.53 -24.94
CA PHE A 382 17.97 -12.65 -23.79
C PHE A 382 17.49 -11.27 -24.23
N ARG A 383 17.95 -10.82 -25.40
CA ARG A 383 17.50 -9.55 -25.96
C ARG A 383 16.04 -9.58 -26.40
N PHE A 384 15.67 -10.58 -27.20
CA PHE A 384 14.31 -10.80 -27.66
C PHE A 384 13.33 -10.91 -26.48
N PHE A 385 13.64 -11.76 -25.49
CA PHE A 385 12.79 -11.89 -24.30
C PHE A 385 12.71 -10.61 -23.47
N GLY A 386 13.80 -9.85 -23.38
CA GLY A 386 13.81 -8.54 -22.72
C GLY A 386 12.86 -7.54 -23.39
N ASP A 387 12.91 -7.42 -24.72
CA ASP A 387 12.03 -6.51 -25.46
C ASP A 387 10.56 -6.95 -25.42
N VAL A 388 10.28 -8.25 -25.48
CA VAL A 388 8.92 -8.80 -25.28
C VAL A 388 8.41 -8.55 -23.85
N ALA A 389 9.25 -8.76 -22.83
CA ALA A 389 8.89 -8.50 -21.44
C ALA A 389 8.60 -7.01 -21.18
N ILE A 390 9.37 -6.10 -21.79
CA ILE A 390 9.10 -4.66 -21.73
C ILE A 390 7.75 -4.33 -22.36
N LEU A 391 7.46 -4.90 -23.54
CA LEU A 391 6.20 -4.65 -24.24
C LEU A 391 4.99 -5.17 -23.44
N ILE A 392 5.08 -6.39 -22.90
CA ILE A 392 4.04 -6.97 -22.03
C ILE A 392 3.89 -6.14 -20.76
N GLY A 393 4.99 -5.79 -20.10
CA GLY A 393 4.97 -4.98 -18.89
C GLY A 393 4.35 -3.60 -19.13
N LEU A 394 4.66 -2.94 -20.25
CA LEU A 394 4.06 -1.66 -20.61
C LEU A 394 2.56 -1.79 -20.89
N LEU A 395 2.13 -2.80 -21.65
CA LEU A 395 0.73 -3.01 -21.97
C LEU A 395 -0.09 -3.36 -20.72
N PHE A 396 0.47 -4.22 -19.87
CA PHE A 396 -0.09 -4.56 -18.58
C PHE A 396 -0.19 -3.32 -17.67
N SER A 397 0.87 -2.53 -17.58
CA SER A 397 0.87 -1.29 -16.81
C SER A 397 -0.23 -0.34 -17.31
N ILE A 398 -0.33 -0.11 -18.62
CA ILE A 398 -1.28 0.86 -19.22
C ILE A 398 -2.73 0.46 -19.02
N ILE A 399 -3.04 -0.81 -19.24
CA ILE A 399 -4.43 -1.26 -19.23
C ILE A 399 -4.80 -1.71 -17.81
N ILE A 400 -4.02 -2.61 -17.22
CA ILE A 400 -4.44 -3.30 -15.99
C ILE A 400 -4.20 -2.40 -14.78
N SER A 401 -3.05 -1.74 -14.66
CA SER A 401 -2.74 -0.90 -13.48
C SER A 401 -3.84 0.11 -13.07
N PRO A 402 -4.45 0.91 -13.97
CA PRO A 402 -5.51 1.83 -13.56
C PRO A 402 -6.77 1.12 -13.07
N PHE A 403 -7.20 0.02 -13.70
CA PHE A 403 -8.33 -0.77 -13.21
C PHE A 403 -8.02 -1.39 -11.85
N THR A 404 -6.78 -1.80 -11.62
CA THR A 404 -6.36 -2.37 -10.34
C THR A 404 -6.36 -1.36 -9.21
N VAL A 405 -5.95 -0.12 -9.50
CA VAL A 405 -6.03 0.99 -8.54
C VAL A 405 -7.49 1.26 -8.17
N ILE A 406 -8.37 1.38 -9.17
CA ILE A 406 -9.80 1.65 -8.93
C ILE A 406 -10.42 0.51 -8.11
N ALA A 407 -10.19 -0.74 -8.50
CA ALA A 407 -10.72 -1.90 -7.79
C ALA A 407 -10.21 -1.95 -6.34
N PHE A 408 -8.93 -1.67 -6.12
CA PHE A 408 -8.33 -1.62 -4.78
C PHE A 408 -8.94 -0.50 -3.93
N VAL A 409 -9.03 0.73 -4.46
CA VAL A 409 -9.60 1.88 -3.73
C VAL A 409 -11.06 1.63 -3.35
N VAL A 410 -11.86 1.10 -4.27
CA VAL A 410 -13.27 0.76 -3.99
C VAL A 410 -13.37 -0.32 -2.91
N TRP A 411 -12.53 -1.35 -2.99
CA TRP A 411 -12.52 -2.44 -2.01
C TRP A 411 -12.09 -1.96 -0.61
N ILE A 412 -11.00 -1.20 -0.50
CA ILE A 412 -10.47 -0.76 0.78
C ILE A 412 -11.34 0.32 1.44
N GLU A 413 -11.96 1.23 0.68
CA GLU A 413 -12.89 2.21 1.24
C GLU A 413 -14.21 1.58 1.69
N TRP A 414 -14.69 0.55 0.97
CA TRP A 414 -15.82 -0.24 1.44
C TRP A 414 -15.50 -0.97 2.75
N TYR A 415 -14.28 -1.51 2.86
CA TYR A 415 -13.80 -2.16 4.08
C TYR A 415 -13.74 -1.16 5.26
N ILE A 416 -13.01 -0.04 5.10
CA ILE A 416 -12.86 1.00 6.14
C ILE A 416 -14.21 1.56 6.60
N ARG A 417 -15.17 1.76 5.69
CA ARG A 417 -16.50 2.28 6.04
C ARG A 417 -17.27 1.34 6.99
N ASN A 418 -16.95 0.05 6.97
CA ASN A 418 -17.61 -0.96 7.79
C ASN A 418 -16.86 -1.25 9.10
N ASP A 419 -15.62 -0.77 9.28
CA ASP A 419 -14.80 -1.08 10.48
C ASP A 419 -15.08 -0.16 11.70
N GLY A 420 -15.87 0.91 11.56
CA GLY A 420 -16.37 1.69 12.69
C GLY A 420 -16.39 3.22 12.50
N PRO A 421 -16.77 3.99 13.54
CA PRO A 421 -16.86 5.45 13.48
C PRO A 421 -15.48 6.11 13.35
N SER A 422 -15.40 7.15 12.51
CA SER A 422 -14.13 7.64 11.94
C SER A 422 -13.56 8.91 12.61
N GLN A 423 -13.84 9.18 13.88
CA GLN A 423 -13.48 10.49 14.47
C GLN A 423 -12.71 10.38 15.79
N GLU A 424 -11.44 10.78 15.75
CA GLU A 424 -10.65 11.16 16.91
C GLU A 424 -10.50 12.71 16.98
N SER A 425 -10.16 13.26 18.15
CA SER A 425 -9.79 14.68 18.25
C SER A 425 -8.41 14.97 17.59
N PRO A 426 -8.21 16.14 16.94
CA PRO A 426 -6.98 16.43 16.17
C PRO A 426 -5.66 16.51 16.95
N ARG A 427 -5.68 16.35 18.28
CA ARG A 427 -4.55 16.72 19.15
C ARG A 427 -3.40 15.72 19.17
N GLN A 428 -3.55 14.51 18.61
CA GLN A 428 -2.60 13.41 18.82
C GLN A 428 -1.67 13.16 17.62
N VAL A 429 -2.05 12.24 16.71
CA VAL A 429 -1.26 11.87 15.52
C VAL A 429 -1.06 13.07 14.57
N GLY A 430 -1.97 14.04 14.65
CA GLY A 430 -1.92 15.39 14.06
C GLY A 430 -0.51 16.00 13.99
N GLN A 431 0.18 16.04 15.13
CA GLN A 431 1.25 17.03 15.34
C GLN A 431 2.55 16.67 14.62
N TRP A 432 2.96 15.40 14.63
CA TRP A 432 4.20 14.97 14.00
C TRP A 432 4.07 14.79 12.48
N ALA A 433 2.91 14.39 11.97
CA ALA A 433 2.71 14.19 10.54
C ALA A 433 2.95 15.47 9.73
N TYR A 434 2.53 16.64 10.23
CA TYR A 434 2.81 17.92 9.58
C TYR A 434 4.31 18.24 9.56
N LEU A 435 5.03 18.03 10.67
CA LEU A 435 6.49 18.25 10.73
C LEU A 435 7.22 17.32 9.75
N LEU A 436 6.80 16.07 9.68
CA LEU A 436 7.38 15.10 8.75
C LEU A 436 7.09 15.47 7.29
N SER A 437 5.86 15.89 6.96
CA SER A 437 5.54 16.31 5.59
C SER A 437 6.37 17.52 5.15
N ILE A 438 6.60 18.49 6.04
CA ILE A 438 7.52 19.62 5.81
C ILE A 438 8.95 19.11 5.61
N GLY A 439 9.41 18.17 6.45
CA GLY A 439 10.74 17.56 6.30
C GLY A 439 10.93 16.86 4.95
N LEU A 440 9.93 16.09 4.49
CA LEU A 440 9.94 15.44 3.18
C LEU A 440 9.96 16.45 2.02
N LEU A 441 9.23 17.55 2.15
CA LEU A 441 9.28 18.66 1.19
C LEU A 441 10.65 19.32 1.14
N LEU A 442 11.28 19.56 2.29
CA LEU A 442 12.63 20.13 2.37
C LEU A 442 13.67 19.21 1.73
N ILE A 443 13.59 17.90 1.98
CA ILE A 443 14.45 16.90 1.32
C ILE A 443 14.24 16.93 -0.20
N SER A 444 12.99 16.99 -0.65
CA SER A 444 12.64 17.08 -2.07
C SER A 444 13.22 18.34 -2.72
N ALA A 445 13.09 19.48 -2.06
CA ALA A 445 13.66 20.75 -2.51
C ALA A 445 15.20 20.70 -2.54
N ALA A 446 15.83 20.06 -1.56
CA ALA A 446 17.29 19.89 -1.53
C ALA A 446 17.80 19.02 -2.68
N VAL A 447 17.11 17.91 -3.00
CA VAL A 447 17.42 17.05 -4.15
C VAL A 447 17.29 17.84 -5.46
N LEU A 448 16.24 18.64 -5.60
CA LEU A 448 16.04 19.49 -6.78
C LEU A 448 17.09 20.61 -6.87
N LYS A 449 17.51 21.21 -5.75
CA LYS A 449 18.59 22.21 -5.72
C LYS A 449 19.93 21.62 -6.15
N MET A 450 20.16 20.34 -5.87
CA MET A 450 21.34 19.60 -6.33
C MET A 450 21.30 19.20 -7.81
N LYS A 451 20.26 19.58 -8.57
CA LYS A 451 20.11 19.25 -10.00
C LYS A 451 21.38 19.48 -10.81
N TYR A 452 21.99 20.66 -10.72
CA TYR A 452 23.18 20.99 -11.52
C TYR A 452 24.43 20.19 -11.13
N ARG A 453 24.50 19.66 -9.90
CA ARG A 453 25.60 18.78 -9.48
C ARG A 453 25.42 17.35 -9.98
N VAL A 454 24.19 16.91 -10.19
CA VAL A 454 23.84 15.53 -10.55
C VAL A 454 23.60 15.35 -12.05
N ALA A 455 23.29 16.44 -12.76
CA ALA A 455 23.03 16.46 -14.20
C ALA A 455 24.19 15.88 -15.02
N SER A 456 23.87 15.12 -16.07
CA SER A 456 24.88 14.61 -17.00
C SER A 456 25.38 15.73 -17.93
N GLN A 457 26.58 15.56 -18.51
CA GLN A 457 27.10 16.53 -19.49
C GLN A 457 26.15 16.72 -20.69
N THR A 458 25.49 15.64 -21.12
CA THR A 458 24.49 15.70 -22.19
C THR A 458 23.24 16.49 -21.82
N GLU A 459 22.78 16.40 -20.57
CA GLU A 459 21.65 17.16 -20.03
C GLU A 459 21.99 18.64 -19.92
N LEU A 460 23.19 18.96 -19.42
CA LEU A 460 23.68 20.34 -19.32
C LEU A 460 23.83 21.00 -20.70
N ASN A 461 24.36 20.28 -21.68
CA ASN A 461 24.53 20.79 -23.05
C ASN A 461 23.17 21.06 -23.72
N TYR A 462 22.19 20.17 -23.51
CA TYR A 462 20.84 20.35 -24.01
C TYR A 462 20.15 21.58 -23.38
N GLU A 463 20.22 21.74 -22.05
CA GLU A 463 19.65 22.93 -21.38
C GLU A 463 20.34 24.22 -21.80
N PHE A 464 21.65 24.18 -22.02
CA PHE A 464 22.40 25.33 -22.53
C PHE A 464 21.89 25.76 -23.92
N GLU A 465 21.67 24.79 -24.82
CA GLU A 465 21.16 25.06 -26.17
C GLU A 465 19.70 25.56 -26.16
N GLU A 466 18.86 25.00 -25.29
CA GLU A 466 17.47 25.46 -25.12
C GLU A 466 17.40 26.87 -24.54
N THR A 467 18.21 27.17 -23.51
CA THR A 467 18.29 28.50 -22.91
C THR A 467 18.77 29.53 -23.93
N ARG A 468 19.73 29.16 -24.79
CA ARG A 468 20.21 30.01 -25.89
C ARG A 468 19.08 30.33 -26.88
N LYS A 469 18.31 29.33 -27.31
CA LYS A 469 17.13 29.53 -28.19
C LYS A 469 16.07 30.42 -27.54
N HIS A 470 15.83 30.26 -26.23
CA HIS A 470 14.89 31.09 -25.51
C HIS A 470 15.37 32.54 -25.41
N LEU A 471 16.66 32.75 -25.17
CA LEU A 471 17.28 34.08 -25.11
C LEU A 471 17.20 34.78 -26.47
N GLU A 472 17.47 34.06 -27.57
CA GLU A 472 17.29 34.57 -28.94
C GLU A 472 15.82 34.96 -29.21
N LYS A 473 14.86 34.16 -28.73
CA LYS A 473 13.42 34.49 -28.87
C LYS A 473 13.04 35.75 -28.09
N LEU A 474 13.53 35.90 -26.87
CA LEU A 474 13.30 37.10 -26.06
C LEU A 474 13.96 38.34 -26.67
N GLN A 475 15.14 38.19 -27.27
CA GLN A 475 15.79 39.26 -28.01
C GLN A 475 14.93 39.72 -29.20
N ARG A 476 14.40 38.79 -30.00
CA ARG A 476 13.47 39.15 -31.10
C ARG A 476 12.23 39.89 -30.61
N VAL A 477 11.58 39.40 -29.56
CA VAL A 477 10.39 40.07 -28.99
C VAL A 477 10.73 41.48 -28.47
N ARG A 478 11.91 41.65 -27.88
CA ARG A 478 12.40 42.96 -27.43
C ARG A 478 12.68 43.88 -28.63
N ASP A 479 13.32 43.38 -29.68
CA ASP A 479 13.63 44.17 -30.87
C ASP A 479 12.33 44.53 -31.65
N GLU A 480 11.33 43.65 -31.68
CA GLU A 480 10.01 43.93 -32.24
C GLU A 480 9.24 45.00 -31.42
N ARG A 481 9.30 44.94 -30.09
CA ARG A 481 8.59 45.92 -29.21
C ARG A 481 9.30 47.26 -29.08
N PHE A 482 10.63 47.27 -29.04
CA PHE A 482 11.43 48.43 -28.66
C PHE A 482 12.43 48.87 -29.75
N GLY A 483 12.63 48.08 -30.81
CA GLY A 483 13.46 48.46 -31.96
C GLY A 483 12.76 49.44 -32.89
N ASN A 484 11.43 49.37 -33.03
CA ASN A 484 10.64 50.29 -33.86
C ASN A 484 10.48 51.70 -33.25
N THR A 485 10.78 51.90 -31.98
CA THR A 485 10.69 53.22 -31.34
C THR A 485 11.90 54.12 -31.65
N ARG A 486 12.99 53.56 -32.21
CA ARG A 486 14.17 54.34 -32.63
C ARG A 486 14.09 54.85 -34.08
N SER A 487 13.17 54.35 -34.91
CA SER A 487 13.02 54.78 -36.32
C SER A 487 11.95 55.85 -36.55
N LEU A 488 11.21 56.27 -35.52
CA LEU A 488 10.15 57.30 -35.59
C LEU A 488 10.52 58.60 -34.85
N GLY A 489 11.78 58.76 -34.46
CA GLY A 489 12.30 59.96 -33.81
C GLY A 489 13.44 60.59 -34.61
N ILE A 490 13.16 61.00 -35.85
CA ILE A 490 13.88 62.07 -36.56
C ILE A 490 12.82 62.96 -37.20
#